data_AF-A0A358QYI0-F1
#
_entry.id   AF-A0A358QYI0-F1
#
_cell.length_a   1.000
_cell.length_b   1.000
_cell.length_c   1.000
_cell.angle_alpha   90.00
_cell.angle_beta   90.00
_cell.angle_gamma   90.00
#
_symmetry.space_group_name_H-M   'P 1'
#
loop_
_entity.id
_entity.type
_entity.pdbx_description
1 polymer ?
#
loop_
_entity_poly.entity_id
_entity_poly.type
_entity_poly.pdbx_seq_one_letter_code
_entity_poly.pdbx_strand_id
1 'polypeptide(L)' 'MLVIDRFEGEYALIKMNKKIFHIPKVLLPKGAREGDVVSINITVDSRATAELKKG' A
#
# COMPACT_ATOMS: atom_id res chain seq x y z
N MET A 1 10.99 6.84 -4.61
CA MET A 1 11.03 6.45 -3.18
C MET A 1 9.62 6.58 -2.63
N LEU A 2 9.13 5.56 -1.92
CA LEU A 2 7.85 5.60 -1.23
C LEU A 2 8.13 5.87 0.24
N VAL A 3 7.59 6.96 0.78
CA VAL A 3 7.82 7.36 2.17
C VAL A 3 6.49 7.47 2.87
N ILE A 4 6.38 6.94 4.09
CA ILE A 4 5.23 7.20 4.95
C ILE A 4 5.30 8.67 5.37
N ASP A 5 4.40 9.49 4.83
CA ASP A 5 4.34 10.92 5.15
C ASP A 5 3.70 11.12 6.53
N ARG A 6 2.49 10.57 6.71
CA ARG A 6 1.77 10.59 7.99
C ARG A 6 0.67 9.53 8.06
N PHE A 7 0.11 9.35 9.24
CA PHE A 7 -1.06 8.50 9.46
C PHE A 7 -2.33 9.32 9.69
N GLU A 8 -3.42 8.98 8.99
CA GLU A 8 -4.73 9.62 9.13
C GLU A 8 -5.83 8.56 9.27
N GLY A 9 -6.51 8.51 10.41
CA GLY A 9 -7.59 7.53 10.65
C GLY A 9 -7.10 6.09 10.49
N GLU A 10 -7.70 5.32 9.57
CA GLU A 10 -7.31 3.95 9.24
C GLU A 10 -6.30 3.84 8.09
N TYR A 11 -5.76 4.98 7.62
CA TYR A 11 -4.88 5.05 6.47
C TYR A 11 -3.51 5.61 6.81
N ALA A 12 -2.53 5.21 6.00
CA ALA A 12 -1.22 5.80 5.91
C ALA A 12 -1.12 6.55 4.58
N LEU A 13 -0.64 7.79 4.64
CA LEU A 13 -0.37 8.61 3.47
C LEU A 13 1.05 8.31 3.01
N ILE A 14 1.19 7.72 1.82
CA ILE A 14 2.49 7.40 1.23
C ILE A 14 2.82 8.41 0.14
N LYS A 15 3.95 9.10 0.28
CA LYS A 15 4.47 10.02 -0.74
C LYS A 15 5.26 9.25 -1.79
N MET A 16 4.85 9.37 -3.05
CA MET A 16 5.61 8.92 -4.23
C MET A 16 5.81 10.09 -5.18
N ASN A 17 7.02 10.61 -5.26
CA ASN A 17 7.35 11.79 -6.06
C ASN A 17 6.46 12.99 -5.67
N LYS A 18 5.59 13.46 -6.58
CA LYS A 18 4.64 14.56 -6.37
C LYS A 18 3.20 14.09 -6.05
N LYS A 19 3.01 12.80 -5.79
CA LYS A 19 1.70 12.19 -5.50
C LYS A 19 1.66 11.61 -4.09
N ILE A 20 0.47 11.60 -3.51
CA ILE A 20 0.17 10.95 -2.23
C ILE A 20 -0.84 9.83 -2.49
N PHE A 21 -0.65 8.70 -1.82
CA PHE A 21 -1.53 7.53 -1.90
C PHE A 21 -1.99 7.18 -0.49
N HIS A 22 -3.27 6.80 -0.37
CA HIS A 22 -3.81 6.27 0.88
C HIS A 22 -3.71 4.75 0.85
N ILE A 23 -3.01 4.19 1.83
CA ILE A 23 -2.93 2.74 2.02
C ILE A 23 -3.51 2.40 3.39
N PRO A 24 -4.42 1.43 3.51
CA PRO A 24 -4.90 0.98 4.81
C PRO A 24 -3.73 0.60 5.72
N LYS A 25 -3.73 1.09 6.97
CA LYS A 25 -2.66 0.84 7.96
C LYS A 25 -2.39 -0.65 8.17
N VAL A 26 -3.43 -1.47 8.05
CA VAL A 26 -3.36 -2.93 8.19
C VAL A 26 -2.48 -3.61 7.15
N LEU A 27 -2.20 -2.96 6.02
CA LEU A 27 -1.30 -3.49 4.98
C LEU A 27 0.17 -3.14 5.22
N LEU A 28 0.47 -2.29 6.20
CA LEU A 28 1.84 -1.93 6.54
C LEU A 28 2.45 -2.89 7.57
N PRO A 29 3.78 -3.09 7.54
CA PRO A 29 4.47 -3.86 8.57
C PRO A 29 4.22 -3.30 9.98
N LYS A 30 4.16 -4.19 10.97
CA LYS A 30 4.09 -3.77 12.37
C LYS A 30 5.32 -2.91 12.72
N GLY A 31 5.07 -1.77 13.35
CA GLY A 31 6.11 -0.85 13.79
C GLY A 31 6.59 0.13 12.73
N ALA A 32 5.95 0.17 11.55
CA ALA A 32 6.16 1.23 10.56
C ALA A 32 5.74 2.60 11.11
N ARG A 33 6.52 3.64 10.82
CA ARG A 33 6.36 5.00 11.36
C ARG A 33 6.45 6.06 10.27
N GLU A 34 6.04 7.27 10.60
CA GLU A 34 6.23 8.43 9.73
C GLU A 34 7.73 8.63 9.44
N GLY A 35 8.06 8.90 8.18
CA GLY A 35 9.42 8.99 7.66
C GLY A 35 10.01 7.67 7.15
N ASP A 36 9.41 6.52 7.43
CA ASP A 36 9.93 5.23 6.94
C ASP A 36 9.83 5.14 5.41
N VAL A 37 10.89 4.60 4.80
CA VAL A 37 10.92 4.27 3.38
C VAL A 37 10.40 2.85 3.18
N VAL A 38 9.34 2.70 2.39
CA VAL A 38 8.71 1.40 2.13
C VAL A 38 8.93 0.94 0.69
N SER A 39 8.91 -0.36 0.47
CA SER A 39 8.90 -0.97 -0.86
C SER A 39 7.58 -1.71 -1.06
N ILE A 40 6.89 -1.46 -2.17
CA ILE A 40 5.61 -2.10 -2.49
C ILE A 40 5.80 -2.89 -3.79
N ASN A 41 5.44 -4.17 -3.76
CA ASN A 41 5.41 -5.03 -4.94
C ASN A 41 3.95 -5.41 -5.24
N ILE A 42 3.47 -5.09 -6.44
CA ILE A 42 2.10 -5.36 -6.88
C ILE A 42 2.18 -6.19 -8.16
N THR A 43 1.51 -7.33 -8.17
CA THR A 43 1.45 -8.26 -9.31
C THR A 43 0.01 -8.64 -9.60
N VAL A 44 -0.28 -8.94 -10.87
CA VAL A 44 -1.58 -9.48 -11.28
C VAL A 44 -1.55 -10.99 -11.19
N ASP A 45 -2.47 -11.58 -10.41
CA ASP A 45 -2.73 -13.02 -10.45
C ASP A 45 -3.83 -13.33 -11.47
N SER A 46 -3.42 -13.61 -12.71
CA SER A 46 -4.36 -13.94 -13.79
C SER A 46 -5.11 -15.24 -13.55
N ARG A 47 -4.52 -16.20 -12.81
CA ARG A 47 -5.15 -17.49 -12.54
C ARG A 47 -6.28 -17.32 -11.53
N ALA A 48 -6.01 -16.70 -10.38
CA ALA A 48 -7.03 -16.41 -9.39
C ALA A 48 -8.17 -15.55 -9.98
N THR A 49 -7.81 -14.56 -10.81
CA THR A 49 -8.80 -13.71 -11.50
C THR A 49 -9.70 -14.51 -12.45
N ALA A 50 -9.15 -15.50 -13.17
CA ALA A 50 -9.94 -16.34 -14.08
C ALA A 50 -10.92 -17.24 -13.33
N GLU A 51 -10.56 -17.75 -12.16
CA GLU A 51 -11.44 -18.59 -11.34
C GLU A 51 -12.65 -17.81 -10.80
N LEU A 52 -12.48 -16.54 -10.43
CA LEU A 52 -13.60 -15.68 -9.98
C LEU A 52 -14.65 -15.41 -11.06
N LYS A 53 -14.26 -15.44 -12.35
CA LYS A 53 -15.19 -15.19 -13.47
C LYS A 53 -16.01 -16.42 -13.87
N LYS A 54 -15.65 -17.60 -13.35
CA LYS A 54 -16.34 -18.87 -13.62
C LYS A 54 -17.41 -19.19 -12.57
N GLY A 55 -17.40 -18.50 -11.43
CA GLY A 55 -18.35 -18.65 -10.33
C GLY A 55 -19.56 -17.74 -10.44
#